data_AF-A0A6N6S5J9-F1
#
_entry.id   AF-A0A6N6S5J9-F1
#
_cell.length_a   1.000
_cell.length_b   1.000
_cell.length_c   1.000
_cell.angle_alpha   90.00
_cell.angle_beta   90.00
_cell.angle_gamma   90.00
#
_symmetry.space_group_name_H-M   'P 1'
#
loop_
_entity.id
_entity.type
_entity.pdbx_description
1 polymer ?
#
loop_
_entity_poly.entity_id
_entity_poly.type
_entity_poly.pdbx_seq_one_letter_code
_entity_poly.pdbx_strand_id
1 'polypeptide(L)'
;MFYTILSPHRLLLRGFISVIIIGSYLLALPIASATGNSQPFLDTLFTATSAVSTTGLTIVDVGSFYSLCGQIVLSATMLIGRVGPLAIGYSIRGRCKIVPIKYPKGVMLIG
;
A
#
# COMPACT_ATOMS: atom_id res chain seq x y z
N MET A 1 1.25 21.83 -4.96
CA MET A 1 2.07 22.01 -6.18
C MET A 1 2.91 20.77 -6.55
N PHE A 2 2.47 19.50 -6.33
CA PHE A 2 3.33 18.34 -6.67
C PHE A 2 2.66 17.07 -7.22
N TYR A 3 1.34 17.06 -7.48
CA TYR A 3 0.62 15.80 -7.81
C TYR A 3 -0.24 15.83 -9.08
N THR A 4 -0.10 16.82 -9.97
CA THR A 4 -1.15 17.06 -10.97
C THR A 4 -0.95 16.39 -12.34
N ILE A 5 0.12 15.62 -12.64
CA ILE A 5 0.26 14.93 -13.95
C ILE A 5 1.14 13.67 -13.96
N LEU A 6 1.49 13.07 -12.81
CA LEU A 6 2.22 11.79 -12.85
C LEU A 6 1.27 10.68 -13.30
N SER A 7 1.60 10.04 -14.43
CA SER A 7 0.96 8.82 -14.92
C SER A 7 0.55 7.91 -13.75
N PRO A 8 -0.68 7.37 -13.71
CA PRO A 8 -1.21 6.65 -12.55
C PRO A 8 -0.27 5.55 -12.03
N HIS A 9 0.53 4.95 -12.93
CA HIS A 9 1.57 3.99 -12.59
C HIS A 9 2.61 4.53 -11.58
N ARG A 10 3.04 5.80 -11.70
CA ARG A 10 4.14 6.34 -10.90
C ARG A 10 3.68 6.71 -9.49
N LEU A 11 2.40 7.06 -9.34
CA LEU A 11 1.78 7.25 -8.04
C LEU A 11 1.67 5.92 -7.28
N LEU A 12 1.25 4.86 -7.96
CA LEU A 12 1.19 3.51 -7.39
C LEU A 12 2.57 3.07 -6.88
N LEU A 13 3.59 3.15 -7.73
CA LEU A 13 4.96 2.74 -7.38
C LEU A 13 5.49 3.47 -6.15
N ARG A 14 5.34 4.80 -6.09
CA ARG A 14 5.80 5.60 -4.95
C ARG A 14 5.03 5.26 -3.67
N GLY A 15 3.72 5.03 -3.77
CA GLY A 15 2.90 4.61 -2.65
C GLY A 15 3.34 3.27 -2.08
N PHE A 16 3.48 2.24 -2.93
CA PHE A 16 3.96 0.93 -2.50
C PHE A 16 5.35 0.99 -1.85
N ILE A 17 6.31 1.66 -2.50
CA ILE A 17 7.67 1.80 -1.95
C ILE A 17 7.65 2.48 -0.58
N SER A 18 6.86 3.55 -0.42
CA SER A 18 6.77 4.24 0.86
C SER A 18 6.24 3.34 1.99
N VAL A 19 5.20 2.56 1.74
CA VAL A 19 4.61 1.66 2.74
C VAL A 19 5.58 0.51 3.07
N ILE A 20 6.27 -0.05 2.07
CA ILE A 20 7.25 -1.13 2.29
C ILE A 20 8.41 -0.65 3.17
N ILE A 21 8.95 0.54 2.89
CA ILE A 21 10.06 1.10 3.69
C ILE A 21 9.60 1.34 5.13
N ILE A 22 8.43 1.95 5.31
CA ILE A 22 7.87 2.23 6.64
C ILE A 22 7.60 0.92 7.38
N GLY A 23 6.94 -0.07 6.75
CA GLY A 23 6.64 -1.36 7.34
C GLY A 23 7.90 -2.15 7.72
N SER A 24 8.92 -2.16 6.84
CA SER A 24 10.21 -2.80 7.11
C SER A 24 10.92 -2.13 8.28
N TYR A 25 10.91 -0.80 8.34
CA TYR A 25 11.51 -0.05 9.43
C TYR A 25 10.80 -0.35 10.75
N LEU A 26 9.47 -0.31 10.81
CA LEU A 26 8.71 -0.67 12.00
C LEU A 26 8.95 -2.11 12.47
N LEU A 27 9.09 -3.06 11.54
CA LEU A 27 9.38 -4.45 11.87
C LEU A 27 10.83 -4.66 12.34
N ALA A 28 11.76 -3.85 11.88
CA ALA A 28 13.16 -3.91 12.28
C ALA A 28 13.40 -3.33 13.70
N LEU A 29 12.40 -2.65 14.29
CA LEU A 29 12.53 -2.18 15.67
C LEU A 29 12.55 -3.36 16.66
N PRO A 30 13.39 -3.30 17.70
CA PRO A 30 13.48 -4.36 18.71
C PRO A 30 12.18 -4.54 19.52
N ILE A 31 11.28 -3.55 19.47
CA ILE A 31 9.95 -3.63 20.11
C ILE A 31 8.99 -4.60 19.41
N ALA A 32 9.26 -4.92 18.14
CA ALA A 32 8.49 -5.86 17.34
C ALA A 32 8.96 -7.31 17.53
N SER A 33 10.22 -7.52 17.94
CA SER A 33 10.79 -8.86 18.14
C SER A 33 10.52 -9.36 19.56
N ALA A 34 9.87 -10.52 19.70
CA ALA A 34 9.53 -11.10 21.01
C ALA A 34 10.77 -11.60 21.77
N THR A 35 11.80 -12.03 21.04
CA THR A 35 12.99 -12.69 21.60
C THR A 35 14.20 -11.76 21.73
N GLY A 36 14.09 -10.50 21.27
CA GLY A 36 15.23 -9.56 21.24
C GLY A 36 16.28 -9.87 20.17
N ASN A 37 16.15 -10.98 19.44
CA ASN A 37 16.94 -11.25 18.25
C ASN A 37 16.35 -10.47 17.07
N SER A 38 17.14 -9.55 16.51
CA SER A 38 16.81 -8.90 15.25
C SER A 38 17.02 -9.90 14.12
N GLN A 39 15.99 -10.12 13.33
CA GLN A 39 16.11 -10.89 12.10
C GLN A 39 17.04 -10.15 11.12
N PRO A 40 17.83 -10.86 10.29
CA PRO A 40 18.60 -10.23 9.21
C PRO A 40 17.73 -9.28 8.39
N PHE A 41 18.29 -8.12 8.05
CA PHE A 41 17.57 -7.02 7.39
C PHE A 41 16.84 -7.46 6.11
N LEU A 42 17.45 -8.37 5.36
CA LEU A 42 16.91 -8.92 4.11
C LEU A 42 15.59 -9.69 4.32
N ASP A 43 15.53 -10.51 5.37
CA ASP A 43 14.34 -11.32 5.69
C ASP A 43 13.21 -10.44 6.22
N THR A 44 13.54 -9.40 6.98
CA THR A 44 12.58 -8.40 7.45
C THR A 44 11.99 -7.60 6.29
N LEU A 45 12.81 -7.20 5.32
CA LEU A 45 12.36 -6.52 4.10
C LEU A 45 11.46 -7.44 3.25
N PHE A 46 11.82 -8.71 3.12
CA PHE A 46 11.00 -9.70 2.41
C PHE A 46 9.64 -9.88 3.07
N THR A 47 9.63 -10.06 4.40
CA THR A 47 8.40 -10.22 5.19
C THR A 47 7.49 -8.99 5.09
N ALA A 48 8.06 -7.78 5.20
CA ALA A 48 7.32 -6.55 5.03
C ALA A 48 6.75 -6.39 3.61
N THR A 49 7.54 -6.71 2.57
CA THR A 49 7.09 -6.63 1.17
C THR A 49 5.98 -7.64 0.87
N SER A 50 6.06 -8.85 1.41
CA SER A 50 5.01 -9.86 1.28
C SER A 50 3.73 -9.46 2.03
N ALA A 51 3.85 -8.87 3.22
CA ALA A 51 2.71 -8.32 3.95
C ALA A 51 2.03 -7.17 3.18
N VAL A 52 2.79 -6.22 2.62
CA VAL A 52 2.23 -5.12 1.80
C VAL A 52 1.51 -5.64 0.56
N SER A 53 2.05 -6.67 -0.09
CA SER A 53 1.41 -7.28 -1.27
C SER A 53 0.29 -8.26 -0.90
N THR A 54 -0.02 -8.44 0.39
CA THR A 54 -1.04 -9.37 0.89
C THR A 54 -0.85 -10.81 0.40
N THR A 55 0.39 -11.22 0.13
CA THR A 55 0.72 -12.58 -0.31
C THR A 55 0.80 -13.54 0.87
N GLY A 56 1.21 -13.06 2.05
CA GLY A 56 1.23 -13.86 3.29
C GLY A 56 2.42 -14.82 3.40
N LEU A 57 3.52 -14.57 2.69
CA LEU A 57 4.77 -15.32 2.85
C LEU A 57 5.60 -14.74 4.00
N THR A 58 6.08 -15.62 4.87
CA THR A 58 6.95 -15.28 6.00
C THR A 58 8.10 -16.26 6.05
N ILE A 59 9.32 -15.77 6.32
CA ILE A 59 10.52 -16.62 6.44
C ILE A 59 10.58 -17.28 7.82
N VAL A 60 10.00 -16.61 8.82
CA VAL A 60 9.87 -17.10 10.19
C VAL A 60 8.40 -17.22 10.60
N ASP A 61 8.18 -17.99 11.65
CA ASP A 61 6.86 -18.12 12.26
C ASP A 61 6.47 -16.83 12.99
N VAL A 62 5.45 -16.14 12.48
CA VAL A 62 5.01 -14.84 13.02
C VAL A 62 4.43 -14.95 14.43
N GLY A 63 3.88 -16.12 14.77
CA GLY A 63 3.28 -16.39 16.07
C GLY A 63 4.29 -16.43 17.20
N SER A 64 5.47 -17.02 16.95
CA SER A 64 6.52 -17.20 17.95
C SER A 64 7.62 -16.15 17.91
N PHE A 65 7.94 -15.58 16.73
CA PHE A 65 9.04 -14.61 16.60
C PHE A 65 8.63 -13.16 16.87
N TYR A 66 7.43 -12.75 16.46
CA TYR A 66 6.98 -11.37 16.61
C TYR A 66 6.16 -11.21 17.89
N SER A 67 6.42 -10.12 18.63
CA SER A 67 5.60 -9.70 19.74
C SER A 67 4.22 -9.22 19.24
N LEU A 68 3.25 -9.02 20.15
CA LEU A 68 1.94 -8.45 19.83
C LEU A 68 2.06 -7.16 19.02
N CYS A 69 3.03 -6.31 19.34
CA CYS A 69 3.32 -5.09 18.58
C CYS A 69 3.69 -5.39 17.12
N GLY A 70 4.54 -6.39 16.87
CA GLY A 70 4.95 -6.78 15.52
C GLY A 70 3.79 -7.35 14.71
N GLN A 71 2.93 -8.17 15.33
CA GLN A 71 1.73 -8.73 14.70
C GLN A 71 0.71 -7.65 14.32
N ILE A 72 0.55 -6.62 15.16
CA ILE A 72 -0.30 -5.45 14.85
C ILE A 72 0.25 -4.68 13.65
N VAL A 73 1.57 -4.43 13.60
CA VAL A 73 2.20 -3.76 12.45
C VAL A 73 2.01 -4.57 11.17
N LEU A 74 2.20 -5.89 11.22
CA LEU A 74 2.00 -6.77 10.06
C LEU A 74 0.55 -6.69 9.55
N SER A 75 -0.41 -6.77 10.47
CA SER A 75 -1.84 -6.68 10.16
C SER A 75 -2.22 -5.33 9.57
N ALA A 76 -1.71 -4.24 10.15
CA ALA A 76 -1.93 -2.89 9.63
C ALA A 76 -1.35 -2.71 8.23
N THR A 77 -0.14 -3.23 8.01
CA THR A 77 0.55 -3.17 6.71
C THR A 77 -0.22 -3.94 5.63
N MET A 78 -0.78 -5.11 5.96
CA MET A 78 -1.67 -5.88 5.08
C MET A 78 -2.96 -5.14 4.75
N LEU A 79 -3.59 -4.49 5.73
CA LEU A 79 -4.80 -3.69 5.50
C LEU A 79 -4.53 -2.51 4.57
N ILE A 80 -3.41 -1.80 4.77
CA ILE A 80 -2.99 -0.69 3.91
C ILE A 80 -2.70 -1.20 2.49
N GLY A 81 -2.00 -2.32 2.36
CA GLY A 81 -1.75 -2.99 1.09
C GLY A 81 -3.02 -3.35 0.34
N ARG A 82 -4.02 -3.90 1.05
CA ARG A 82 -5.32 -4.30 0.51
C ARG A 82 -6.17 -3.12 0.03
N VAL A 83 -6.17 -1.99 0.76
CA VAL A 83 -6.85 -0.76 0.32
C VAL A 83 -6.14 -0.18 -0.90
N GLY A 84 -4.82 -0.28 -0.93
CA GLY A 84 -3.98 0.16 -2.04
C GLY A 84 -3.72 1.67 -2.03
N PRO A 85 -2.51 2.10 -2.44
CA PRO A 85 -2.12 3.51 -2.42
C PRO A 85 -2.97 4.39 -3.35
N LEU A 86 -3.60 3.80 -4.36
CA LEU A 86 -4.48 4.50 -5.28
C LEU A 86 -5.76 4.99 -4.59
N ALA A 87 -6.42 4.13 -3.82
CA ALA A 87 -7.65 4.46 -3.11
C ALA A 87 -7.40 5.51 -2.03
N ILE A 88 -6.28 5.40 -1.31
CA ILE A 88 -5.83 6.41 -0.33
C ILE A 88 -5.57 7.74 -1.04
N GLY A 89 -4.86 7.71 -2.17
CA GLY A 89 -4.58 8.88 -2.99
C GLY A 89 -5.84 9.57 -3.54
N TYR A 90 -6.85 8.79 -3.96
CA TYR A 90 -8.14 9.30 -4.43
C TYR A 90 -9.03 9.79 -3.28
N SER A 91 -9.01 9.16 -2.10
CA SER A 91 -9.80 9.61 -0.95
C SER A 91 -9.39 11.02 -0.48
N ILE A 92 -8.07 11.30 -0.53
CA ILE A 92 -7.52 12.63 -0.22
C ILE A 92 -7.83 13.64 -1.34
N ARG A 93 -8.05 13.18 -2.58
CA ARG A 93 -8.30 14.04 -3.73
C ARG A 93 -9.81 14.16 -3.98
N GLY A 94 -10.40 15.26 -3.54
CA GLY A 94 -11.83 15.56 -3.70
C GLY A 94 -12.41 15.21 -5.08
N ARG A 95 -13.55 14.52 -5.02
CA ARG A 95 -14.51 14.08 -6.05
C ARG A 95 -14.12 14.31 -7.53
N CYS A 96 -14.10 13.20 -8.28
CA CYS A 96 -14.20 13.20 -9.75
C CYS A 96 -15.26 14.20 -10.21
N LYS A 97 -14.83 15.16 -11.03
CA LYS A 97 -15.73 16.06 -11.75
C LYS A 97 -16.58 15.18 -12.66
N ILE A 98 -17.88 15.09 -12.41
CA ILE A 98 -18.83 14.55 -13.39
C ILE A 98 -18.68 15.40 -14.64
N VAL A 99 -18.10 14.84 -15.70
CA VAL A 99 -18.08 15.51 -17.00
C VAL A 99 -19.53 15.50 -17.47
N PRO A 100 -20.21 16.66 -17.59
CA PRO A 100 -21.55 16.70 -18.13
C PRO A 100 -21.42 16.30 -19.59
N ILE A 101 -21.82 15.06 -19.93
CA ILE A 101 -21.85 14.58 -21.30
C ILE A 101 -22.90 15.42 -22.04
N LYS A 102 -22.44 16.41 -22.81
CA LYS A 102 -23.28 17.16 -23.73
C LYS A 102 -23.43 16.32 -24.99
N TYR A 103 -24.50 15.54 -25.04
CA TYR A 103 -24.82 14.75 -26.23
C TYR A 103 -24.95 15.70 -27.44
N PRO A 104 -24.18 15.48 -28.52
CA PRO A 104 -24.44 16.17 -29.77
C PRO A 104 -25.81 15.71 -30.28
N LYS A 105 -26.71 16.66 -30.54
CA LYS A 105 -27.93 16.35 -31.28
C LYS A 105 -27.52 15.97 -32.69
N GLY A 106 -27.44 14.67 -32.97
CA GLY A 106 -27.41 14.16 -34.32
C GLY A 106 -28.73 14.57 -34.96
N VAL A 107 -28.70 15.60 -35.81
CA VAL A 107 -29.76 15.76 -36.80
C VAL A 107 -29.58 14.61 -37.77
N MET A 108 -30.35 13.56 -37.51
CA MET A 108 -30.50 12.40 -38.38
C MET A 108 -31.35 12.85 -39.57
N LEU A 109 -30.71 13.57 -40.49
CA LEU A 109 -31.25 13.81 -41.83
C LEU A 109 -30.91 12.59 -42.66
N ILE A 110 -31.77 11.58 -42.58
CA ILE A 110 -31.85 10.55 -43.61
C ILE A 110 -32.82 11.12 -44.63
N GLY A 111 -32.25 11.70 -45.69
CA GLY A 111 -32.91 11.95 -46.96
C GLY A 111 -32.40 10.95 -47.98
#